data_AF-A0A838G3L4-F1
#
_entry.id   AF-A0A838G3L4-F1
#
_cell.length_a   1.000
_cell.length_b   1.000
_cell.length_c   1.000
_cell.angle_alpha   90.00
_cell.angle_beta   90.00
_cell.angle_gamma   90.00
#
_symmetry.space_group_name_H-M   'P 1'
#
loop_
_entity.id
_entity.type
_entity.pdbx_description
1 polymer ?
#
loop_
_entity_poly.entity_id
_entity_poly.type
_entity_poly.pdbx_seq_one_letter_code
_entity_poly.pdbx_strand_id
1 'polypeptide(L)'
;MSIGVVLGTLLPSARSAQAVGLLLFFPSFLLGVGGPPPAAMSPALRQVSEVLPLALVTNSVREPWLGLGAGSGSLVAVVVIAVVATALAARRTAL
;
A
#
# COMPACT_ATOMS: atom_id res chain seq x y z
N MET A 1 -9.05 2.90 -2.44
CA MET A 1 -10.38 2.67 -1.84
C MET A 1 -10.53 1.26 -1.26
N SER A 2 -10.03 0.21 -1.92
CA SER A 2 -10.22 -1.20 -1.50
C SER A 2 -9.65 -1.57 -0.12
N ILE A 3 -8.48 -1.03 0.26
CA ILE A 3 -7.89 -1.30 1.59
C ILE A 3 -8.79 -0.79 2.72
N GLY A 4 -9.37 0.41 2.58
CA GLY A 4 -10.27 0.98 3.59
C GLY A 4 -11.55 0.16 3.77
N VAL A 5 -12.12 -0.35 2.67
CA VAL A 5 -13.31 -1.23 2.70
C VAL A 5 -12.98 -2.56 3.39
N VAL A 6 -11.81 -3.14 3.14
CA VAL A 6 -11.36 -4.35 3.84
C VAL A 6 -11.19 -4.14 5.32
N LEU A 7 -10.52 -3.06 5.71
CA LEU A 7 -10.31 -2.77 7.12
C LEU A 7 -11.66 -2.54 7.81
N GLY A 8 -12.59 -1.82 7.17
CA GLY A 8 -13.93 -1.59 7.71
C GLY A 8 -14.81 -2.84 7.82
N THR A 9 -14.59 -3.85 6.97
CA THR A 9 -15.36 -5.11 6.97
C THR A 9 -14.73 -6.21 7.83
N LEU A 10 -13.40 -6.23 7.97
CA LEU A 10 -12.69 -7.24 8.76
C LEU A 10 -12.58 -6.90 10.24
N LEU A 11 -12.53 -5.61 10.58
CA LEU A 11 -12.25 -5.19 11.94
C LEU A 11 -13.55 -4.97 12.73
N PRO A 12 -13.58 -5.37 14.01
CA PRO A 12 -14.80 -5.46 14.81
C PRO A 12 -15.46 -4.10 15.11
N SER A 13 -14.77 -3.00 14.82
CA SER A 13 -15.29 -1.65 14.99
C SER A 13 -14.67 -0.67 13.98
N ALA A 14 -15.41 0.42 13.71
CA ALA A 14 -14.90 1.55 12.93
C ALA A 14 -13.61 2.14 13.53
N ARG A 15 -13.48 2.15 14.87
CA ARG A 15 -12.29 2.63 15.57
C ARG A 15 -11.07 1.75 15.29
N SER A 16 -11.24 0.42 15.31
CA SER A 16 -10.15 -0.50 14.92
C SER A 16 -9.76 -0.36 13.45
N ALA A 17 -10.74 -0.20 12.55
CA ALA A 17 -10.47 0.04 11.13
C ALA A 17 -9.67 1.31 10.90
N GLN A 18 -10.03 2.38 11.59
CA GLN A 18 -9.33 3.66 11.53
C GLN A 18 -7.90 3.55 12.07
N ALA A 19 -7.70 2.91 13.23
CA ALA A 19 -6.37 2.74 13.83
C ALA A 19 -5.44 1.91 12.92
N VAL A 20 -5.91 0.79 12.38
CA VAL A 20 -5.13 -0.02 11.44
C VAL A 20 -4.87 0.72 10.13
N GLY A 21 -5.85 1.48 9.63
CA GLY A 21 -5.67 2.34 8.46
C GLY A 21 -4.57 3.38 8.68
N LEU A 22 -4.52 3.99 9.86
CA LEU A 22 -3.47 4.94 10.24
C LEU A 22 -2.09 4.29 10.34
N LEU A 23 -2.02 3.10 10.96
CA LEU A 23 -0.79 2.32 11.07
C LEU A 23 -0.27 1.84 9.73
N LEU A 24 -1.14 1.66 8.73
CA LEU A 24 -0.72 1.35 7.36
C LEU A 24 -0.30 2.62 6.62
N PHE A 25 -1.06 3.70 6.79
CA PHE A 25 -0.87 4.97 6.09
C PHE A 25 0.42 5.66 6.48
N PHE A 26 0.69 5.85 7.78
CA PHE A 26 1.82 6.65 8.23
C PHE A 26 3.18 6.07 7.81
N PRO A 27 3.48 4.77 8.01
CA PRO A 27 4.71 4.18 7.50
C PRO A 27 4.81 4.28 5.98
N SER A 28 3.71 4.00 5.27
CA SER A 28 3.67 4.11 3.80
C SER A 28 3.94 5.53 3.31
N PHE A 29 3.42 6.53 4.00
CA PHE A 29 3.61 7.93 3.67
C PHE A 29 5.03 8.40 3.99
N LEU A 30 5.49 8.10 5.21
CA LEU A 30 6.79 8.54 5.71
C LEU A 30 7.96 7.84 5.04
N LEU A 31 7.80 6.61 4.54
CA LEU A 31 8.89 5.86 3.92
C LEU A 31 8.74 5.74 2.40
N GLY A 32 7.52 5.72 1.88
CA GLY A 32 7.25 5.51 0.46
C GLY A 32 7.16 6.78 -0.38
N VAL A 33 6.91 7.94 0.21
CA VAL A 33 6.71 9.22 -0.52
C VAL A 33 7.57 10.35 0.04
N GLY A 34 7.51 10.59 1.36
CA GLY A 34 8.23 11.68 2.03
C GLY A 34 9.51 11.26 2.75
N GLY A 35 9.98 10.03 2.53
CA GLY A 35 11.06 9.43 3.31
C GLY A 35 12.46 9.84 2.89
N PRO A 36 13.46 9.55 3.74
CA PRO A 36 14.87 9.73 3.40
C PRO A 36 15.22 9.08 2.04
N PRO A 37 16.17 9.62 1.27
CA PRO A 37 16.62 8.96 0.05
C PRO A 37 17.00 7.49 0.33
N PRO A 38 16.73 6.53 -0.58
CA PRO A 38 17.02 5.12 -0.35
C PRO A 38 18.48 4.83 0.03
N ALA A 39 19.41 5.68 -0.40
CA ALA A 39 20.83 5.60 -0.06
C ALA A 39 21.15 5.93 1.42
N ALA A 40 20.27 6.65 2.11
CA ALA A 40 20.39 7.00 3.51
C ALA A 40 19.66 6.00 4.43
N MET A 41 18.89 5.06 3.87
CA MET A 41 18.17 4.03 4.61
C MET A 41 19.07 2.82 4.91
N SER A 42 18.88 2.19 6.07
CA SER A 42 19.46 0.86 6.30
C SER A 42 18.85 -0.16 5.33
N PRO A 43 19.55 -1.28 5.02
CA PRO A 43 19.05 -2.26 4.06
C PRO A 43 17.64 -2.77 4.37
N ALA A 44 17.35 -3.01 5.66
CA ALA A 44 16.04 -3.47 6.11
C ALA A 44 14.94 -2.42 5.87
N LEU A 45 15.22 -1.15 6.19
CA LEU A 45 14.28 -0.04 5.98
C LEU A 45 13.97 0.17 4.50
N ARG A 46 14.98 0.02 3.65
CA ARG A 46 14.83 0.12 2.20
C ARG A 46 13.94 -0.99 1.64
N GLN A 47 14.16 -2.24 2.06
CA GLN A 47 13.30 -3.36 1.61
C GLN A 47 11.85 -3.15 2.02
N VAL A 48 11.61 -2.65 3.24
CA VAL A 48 10.27 -2.34 3.70
C VAL A 48 9.67 -1.21 2.87
N SER A 49 10.40 -0.13 2.63
CA SER A 49 9.87 1.05 1.92
C SER A 49 9.46 0.73 0.48
N GLU A 50 10.13 -0.21 -0.18
CA GLU A 50 9.86 -0.63 -1.57
C GLU A 50 8.54 -1.41 -1.73
N VAL A 51 8.02 -2.04 -0.68
CA VAL A 51 6.79 -2.85 -0.72
C VAL A 51 5.57 -2.16 -0.12
N LEU A 52 5.73 -0.95 0.40
CA LEU A 52 4.62 -0.21 1.02
C LEU A 52 3.57 0.19 -0.05
N PRO A 53 2.26 0.11 0.28
CA PRO A 53 1.20 0.41 -0.68
C PRO A 53 1.33 1.75 -1.40
N LEU A 54 1.70 2.82 -0.67
CA LEU A 54 1.90 4.13 -1.30
C LEU A 54 3.14 4.17 -2.17
N ALA A 55 4.23 3.50 -1.79
CA ALA A 55 5.44 3.43 -2.63
C ALA A 55 5.14 2.75 -3.97
N LEU A 56 4.38 1.65 -3.95
CA LEU A 56 3.98 0.93 -5.15
C LEU A 56 3.09 1.80 -6.07
N VAL A 57 2.11 2.50 -5.51
CA VAL A 57 1.26 3.41 -6.29
C VAL A 57 2.09 4.55 -6.88
N THR A 58 2.94 5.19 -6.09
CA THR A 58 3.78 6.30 -6.54
C THR A 58 4.75 5.85 -7.64
N ASN A 59 5.41 4.70 -7.50
CA ASN A 59 6.33 4.20 -8.52
C ASN A 59 5.62 3.84 -9.82
N SER A 60 4.42 3.27 -9.76
CA SER A 60 3.64 2.95 -10.97
C SER A 60 3.30 4.17 -11.83
N VAL A 61 3.25 5.35 -11.23
CA VAL A 61 3.03 6.63 -11.94
C VAL A 61 4.36 7.31 -12.27
N ARG A 62 5.29 7.33 -11.32
CA ARG A 62 6.56 8.06 -11.41
C ARG A 62 7.50 7.47 -12.46
N GLU A 63 7.61 6.14 -12.55
CA GLU A 63 8.51 5.49 -13.50
C GLU A 63 8.18 5.84 -14.97
N PRO A 64 6.90 5.71 -15.41
CA PRO A 64 6.51 6.16 -16.75
C PRO A 64 6.71 7.65 -16.96
N TRP A 65 6.36 8.46 -15.95
CA TRP A 65 6.44 9.92 -16.05
C TRP A 65 7.87 10.42 -16.25
N LEU A 66 8.84 9.79 -15.60
CA LEU A 66 10.26 10.14 -15.70
C LEU A 66 10.99 9.39 -16.83
N GLY A 67 10.29 8.54 -17.58
CA GLY A 67 10.91 7.70 -18.62
C GLY A 67 11.88 6.64 -18.08
N LEU A 68 11.75 6.26 -16.80
CA LEU A 68 12.64 5.30 -16.14
C LEU A 68 12.19 3.85 -16.30
N GLY A 69 10.94 3.63 -16.72
CA GLY A 69 10.34 2.31 -16.89
C GLY A 69 8.83 2.40 -17.07
N ALA A 70 8.17 1.27 -17.30
CA ALA A 70 6.72 1.22 -17.48
C ALA A 70 5.94 1.22 -16.14
N GLY A 71 6.59 1.14 -14.97
CA GLY A 71 5.91 1.05 -13.67
C GLY A 71 5.08 -0.24 -13.48
N SER A 72 5.21 -1.21 -14.39
CA SER A 72 4.31 -2.36 -14.50
C SER A 72 4.40 -3.30 -13.30
N GLY A 73 5.60 -3.51 -12.74
CA GLY A 73 5.78 -4.34 -11.54
C GLY A 73 5.02 -3.80 -10.33
N SER A 74 5.17 -2.50 -10.05
CA SER A 74 4.44 -1.84 -8.96
C SER A 74 2.94 -1.79 -9.23
N LEU A 75 2.53 -1.57 -10.48
CA LEU A 75 1.12 -1.58 -10.87
C LEU A 75 0.47 -2.95 -10.64
N VAL A 76 1.13 -4.04 -11.04
CA VAL A 76 0.66 -5.41 -10.79
C VAL A 76 0.53 -5.67 -9.30
N ALA A 77 1.51 -5.27 -8.49
CA ALA A 77 1.44 -5.42 -7.04
C ALA A 77 0.24 -4.68 -6.43
N VAL A 78 -0.05 -3.44 -6.87
CA VAL A 78 -1.24 -2.68 -6.46
C VAL A 78 -2.53 -3.40 -6.83
N VAL A 79 -2.62 -3.93 -8.04
CA VAL A 79 -3.80 -4.70 -8.51
C VAL A 79 -3.98 -5.96 -7.67
N VAL A 80 -2.93 -6.72 -7.39
CA VAL A 80 -2.98 -7.91 -6.54
C VAL A 80 -3.48 -7.57 -5.14
N ILE A 81 -2.93 -6.53 -4.52
CA ILE A 81 -3.38 -6.07 -3.19
C ILE A 81 -4.87 -5.69 -3.25
N ALA A 82 -5.31 -4.96 -4.28
CA ALA A 82 -6.71 -4.55 -4.42
C ALA A 82 -7.66 -5.75 -4.61
N VAL A 83 -7.27 -6.75 -5.41
CA VAL A 83 -8.05 -7.96 -5.65
C VAL A 83 -8.14 -8.82 -4.39
N VAL A 84 -7.01 -9.10 -3.73
CA VAL A 84 -6.97 -9.86 -2.48
C VAL A 84 -7.81 -9.18 -1.40
N ALA A 85 -7.64 -7.86 -1.26
CA ALA A 85 -8.44 -7.05 -0.38
C ALA A 85 -9.95 -7.23 -0.67
N THR A 86 -10.36 -6.94 -1.88
CA THR A 86 -11.78 -6.99 -2.28
C THR A 86 -12.37 -8.39 -2.10
N ALA A 87 -11.63 -9.44 -2.45
CA ALA A 87 -12.06 -10.83 -2.29
C ALA A 87 -12.25 -11.22 -0.81
N LEU A 88 -11.35 -10.77 0.07
CA LEU A 88 -11.47 -10.99 1.52
C LEU A 88 -12.68 -10.27 2.11
N ALA A 89 -12.95 -9.03 1.69
CA ALA A 89 -14.14 -8.30 2.10
C ALA A 89 -15.44 -8.98 1.61
N ALA A 90 -15.51 -9.32 0.32
CA ALA A 90 -16.70 -9.92 -0.29
C ALA A 90 -17.04 -11.29 0.33
N ARG A 91 -16.03 -12.11 0.64
CA ARG A 91 -16.22 -13.39 1.35
C ARG A 91 -16.81 -13.23 2.74
N ARG A 92 -16.52 -12.13 3.43
CA ARG A 92 -17.00 -11.88 4.80
C ARG A 92 -18.42 -11.34 4.84
N THR A 93 -18.83 -10.57 3.84
CA THR A 93 -20.21 -10.07 3.72
C THR A 93 -21.20 -11.13 3.24
N ALA A 94 -20.71 -12.25 2.69
CA ALA A 94 -21.53 -13.36 2.21
C ALA A 94 -21.75 -14.46 3.27
N LEU A 95 -21.07 -14.38 4.43
CA LEU A 95 -21.21 -15.27 5.59
C LEU A 95 -22.05 -14.57 6.67
#